data_AF-A0A950WI96-F1
#
_entry.id   AF-A0A950WI96-F1
#
_cell.length_a   1.000
_cell.length_b   1.000
_cell.length_c   1.000
_cell.angle_alpha   90.00
_cell.angle_beta   90.00
_cell.angle_gamma   90.00
#
_symmetry.space_group_name_H-M   'P 1'
#
loop_
_entity.id
_entity.type
_entity.pdbx_description
1 polymer ?
#
loop_
_entity_poly.entity_id
_entity_poly.type
_entity_poly.pdbx_seq_one_letter_code
_entity_poly.pdbx_strand_id
1 'polypeptide(L)'
;MRVLRPGAITIACAVLLAFPLCLSAAAADAQYRLGPQDKLNIRVGEWRANRADVYEWKLLNGEFIIDASGNLSLPLLGDVKAQGLTPAELSSRISDRLQTRVGLADRPEAAVEVAEYRPFYIVGNVEHPGKYPYRPGMSVLQAVSVAGGWQRILDPTLLRLQREAIVSRGDLRVVGAERDALLARRARLQAELENKDAIEFPADVTRAKDGDQATREEQLIFQERKQRLEAKIDSLTRLKALLENEVTALQSKGAALDQQISLVRKELDNISSLVSRGLSYTARQLQLEQNVAQLVSTRVDVDLSMVRTRQDISKAERDIVDLGHERRDDILTDLRKTEGRLSELAQKAATAESLVHDSEVTAPQAADQRADAETQPPVLTVLRRGDDGTVHEITVGETDPVEPDDTIKVQRPLPGARTASDTGSQRPDSFAAK
;
A
#
# COMPACT_ATOMS: atom_id res chain seq x y z
N MET A 1 38.83 -32.09 -70.25
CA MET A 1 39.03 -31.44 -71.56
C MET A 1 38.08 -32.05 -72.56
N ARG A 2 37.00 -31.35 -72.95
CA ARG A 2 36.42 -31.34 -74.32
C ARG A 2 35.04 -30.70 -74.31
N VAL A 3 35.05 -29.48 -74.83
CA VAL A 3 33.97 -28.86 -75.59
C VAL A 3 33.74 -29.72 -76.84
N LEU A 4 32.49 -30.02 -77.22
CA LEU A 4 31.88 -29.66 -78.52
C LEU A 4 30.46 -30.28 -78.68
N ARG A 5 29.57 -29.42 -79.19
CA ARG A 5 28.18 -29.58 -79.70
C ARG A 5 28.09 -30.54 -80.92
N PRO A 6 26.98 -30.59 -81.71
CA PRO A 6 25.52 -30.66 -81.50
C PRO A 6 24.85 -31.79 -82.35
N GLY A 7 23.52 -31.97 -82.30
CA GLY A 7 22.81 -32.66 -83.39
C GLY A 7 21.32 -33.01 -83.17
N ALA A 8 20.46 -32.32 -83.95
CA ALA A 8 19.20 -32.75 -84.58
C ALA A 8 17.99 -33.19 -83.70
N ILE A 9 16.93 -32.38 -83.59
CA ILE A 9 15.76 -32.22 -84.52
C ILE A 9 14.71 -33.33 -84.36
N THR A 10 13.53 -32.94 -83.83
CA THR A 10 12.24 -33.35 -84.40
C THR A 10 11.19 -32.27 -84.09
N ILE A 11 10.38 -32.01 -85.10
CA ILE A 11 9.50 -30.84 -85.32
C ILE A 11 8.04 -31.28 -85.13
N ALA A 12 7.20 -30.30 -84.77
CA ALA A 12 5.73 -30.19 -84.93
C ALA A 12 5.04 -30.02 -83.57
N CYS A 13 4.19 -29.02 -83.32
CA CYS A 13 3.42 -28.17 -84.21
C CYS A 13 3.09 -26.84 -83.49
N ALA A 14 3.10 -25.75 -84.24
CA ALA A 14 2.71 -24.42 -83.81
C ALA A 14 1.18 -24.28 -83.70
N VAL A 15 0.72 -23.41 -82.79
CA VAL A 15 -0.41 -22.44 -82.89
C VAL A 15 -0.60 -21.89 -81.45
N LEU A 16 -0.02 -20.74 -81.12
CA LEU A 16 -0.60 -19.37 -81.17
C LEU A 16 -1.51 -19.02 -79.96
N LEU A 17 -0.99 -18.09 -79.14
CA LEU A 17 -1.68 -16.95 -78.51
C LEU A 17 -2.98 -17.17 -77.71
N ALA A 18 -2.88 -17.06 -76.38
CA ALA A 18 -3.78 -16.21 -75.59
C ALA A 18 -3.24 -16.02 -74.15
N PHE A 19 -2.75 -14.81 -73.88
CA PHE A 19 -2.55 -14.27 -72.54
C PHE A 19 -3.94 -13.87 -71.99
N PRO A 20 -4.30 -14.20 -70.75
CA PRO A 20 -5.18 -13.33 -70.00
C PRO A 20 -4.40 -12.76 -68.81
N LEU A 21 -4.03 -11.49 -68.94
CA LEU A 21 -4.04 -10.57 -67.80
C LEU A 21 -5.49 -10.56 -67.29
N CYS A 22 -5.77 -11.27 -66.20
CA CYS A 22 -6.91 -10.94 -65.34
C CYS A 22 -6.36 -10.21 -64.12
N LEU A 23 -5.99 -8.96 -64.35
CA LEU A 23 -6.13 -7.92 -63.34
C LEU A 23 -7.63 -7.67 -63.23
N SER A 24 -8.25 -8.15 -62.15
CA SER A 24 -9.57 -7.68 -61.75
C SER A 24 -9.51 -7.35 -60.27
N ALA A 25 -8.83 -6.25 -59.97
CA ALA A 25 -9.14 -5.45 -58.81
C ALA A 25 -10.55 -4.89 -59.03
N ALA A 26 -11.56 -5.61 -58.57
CA ALA A 26 -12.81 -4.99 -58.20
C ALA A 26 -12.54 -4.22 -56.91
N ALA A 27 -11.92 -3.05 -57.02
CA ALA A 27 -12.15 -1.99 -56.06
C ALA A 27 -13.62 -1.62 -56.24
N ALA A 28 -14.49 -2.28 -55.47
CA ALA A 28 -15.83 -1.81 -55.25
C ALA A 28 -15.68 -0.46 -54.55
N ASP A 29 -15.74 0.61 -55.33
CA ASP A 29 -15.92 1.96 -54.82
C ASP A 29 -17.30 1.91 -54.13
N ALA A 30 -17.31 1.69 -52.82
CA ALA A 30 -18.52 1.65 -52.02
C ALA A 30 -19.09 3.06 -52.02
N GLN A 31 -19.92 3.35 -53.02
CA GLN A 31 -20.51 4.68 -53.21
C GLN A 31 -21.24 5.06 -51.93
N TYR A 32 -20.84 6.20 -51.36
CA TYR A 32 -21.36 6.68 -50.09
C TYR A 32 -22.89 6.79 -50.13
N ARG A 33 -23.56 6.09 -49.21
CA ARG A 33 -25.00 6.17 -49.04
C ARG A 33 -25.36 7.21 -48.01
N LEU A 34 -26.21 8.14 -48.43
CA LEU A 34 -26.72 9.21 -47.60
C LEU A 34 -27.60 8.68 -46.47
N GLY A 35 -27.59 9.36 -45.34
CA GLY A 35 -28.37 8.98 -44.17
C GLY A 35 -28.56 10.15 -43.20
N PRO A 36 -29.29 9.94 -42.11
CA PRO A 36 -29.60 11.00 -41.15
C PRO A 36 -28.35 11.74 -40.67
N GLN A 37 -28.46 13.05 -40.42
CA GLN A 37 -27.36 13.94 -40.01
C GLN A 37 -26.31 14.28 -41.08
N ASP A 38 -26.40 13.74 -42.30
CA ASP A 38 -25.59 14.26 -43.42
C ASP A 38 -26.03 15.67 -43.78
N LYS A 39 -25.05 16.55 -44.00
CA LYS A 39 -25.26 17.90 -44.51
C LYS A 39 -24.90 17.94 -45.98
N LEU A 40 -25.85 18.34 -46.81
CA LEU A 40 -25.73 18.38 -48.25
C LEU A 40 -25.70 19.83 -48.73
N ASN A 41 -24.79 20.12 -49.65
CA ASN A 41 -24.80 21.35 -50.44
C ASN A 41 -25.51 21.06 -51.76
N ILE A 42 -26.61 21.77 -52.01
CA ILE A 42 -27.45 21.56 -53.18
C ILE A 42 -27.38 22.80 -54.04
N ARG A 43 -27.20 22.58 -55.34
CA ARG A 43 -27.22 23.64 -56.36
C ARG A 43 -28.11 23.19 -57.49
N VAL A 44 -29.13 23.97 -57.79
CA VAL A 44 -30.09 23.69 -58.86
C VAL A 44 -30.06 24.82 -59.87
N GLY A 45 -29.74 24.45 -61.12
CA GLY A 45 -29.74 25.34 -62.27
C GLY A 45 -30.70 24.85 -63.33
N GLU A 46 -31.40 25.78 -63.97
CA GLU A 46 -32.24 25.50 -65.14
C GLU A 46 -31.68 26.28 -66.33
N TRP A 47 -31.32 25.59 -67.41
CA TRP A 47 -30.94 26.26 -68.65
C TRP A 47 -32.17 26.81 -69.35
N ARG A 48 -32.23 28.14 -69.54
CA ARG A 48 -33.36 28.79 -70.23
C ARG A 48 -32.96 29.24 -71.63
N ALA A 49 -33.29 28.41 -72.61
CA ALA A 49 -32.95 28.65 -74.01
C ALA A 49 -33.49 29.98 -74.57
N ASN A 50 -34.59 30.52 -74.01
CA ASN A 50 -35.19 31.78 -74.42
C ASN A 50 -34.46 33.04 -73.93
N ARG A 51 -33.61 32.92 -72.90
CA ARG A 51 -32.85 34.02 -72.29
C ARG A 51 -31.34 33.83 -72.39
N ALA A 52 -30.89 32.65 -72.86
CA ALA A 52 -29.49 32.25 -72.91
C ALA A 52 -28.77 32.43 -71.57
N ASP A 53 -29.49 32.21 -70.46
CA ASP A 53 -28.99 32.28 -69.09
C ASP A 53 -29.34 31.00 -68.30
N VAL A 54 -28.57 30.73 -67.25
CA VAL A 54 -28.88 29.70 -66.25
C VAL A 54 -29.70 30.35 -65.15
N TYR A 55 -30.93 29.91 -64.98
CA TYR A 55 -31.75 30.33 -63.85
C TYR A 55 -31.38 29.53 -62.61
N GLU A 56 -30.77 30.21 -61.64
CA GLU A 56 -30.43 29.63 -60.34
C GLU A 56 -31.63 29.65 -59.41
N TRP A 57 -32.01 28.48 -58.90
CA TRP A 57 -33.07 28.34 -57.92
C TRP A 57 -32.57 28.73 -56.53
N LYS A 58 -32.47 30.04 -56.26
CA LYS A 58 -31.89 30.57 -55.01
C LYS A 58 -32.50 29.99 -53.72
N LEU A 59 -33.77 29.56 -53.73
CA LEU A 59 -34.42 28.94 -52.57
C LEU A 59 -34.06 27.45 -52.39
N LEU A 60 -33.59 26.78 -53.44
CA LEU A 60 -33.12 25.39 -53.44
C LEU A 60 -31.59 25.31 -53.33
N ASN A 61 -30.89 26.43 -53.48
CA ASN A 61 -29.44 26.52 -53.39
C ASN A 61 -29.04 26.80 -51.94
N GLY A 62 -28.28 25.89 -51.34
CA GLY A 62 -27.83 26.05 -49.97
C GLY A 62 -27.50 24.73 -49.28
N GLU A 63 -27.29 24.82 -47.98
CA GLU A 63 -26.97 23.68 -47.13
C GLU A 63 -28.25 23.14 -46.47
N PHE A 64 -28.50 21.86 -46.65
CA PHE A 64 -29.66 21.17 -46.11
C PHE A 64 -29.22 19.91 -45.37
N ILE A 65 -29.90 19.59 -44.27
CA ILE A 65 -29.57 18.43 -43.43
C ILE A 65 -30.62 17.35 -43.64
N ILE A 66 -30.20 16.09 -43.71
CA ILE A 66 -31.11 14.95 -43.70
C ILE A 66 -31.64 14.76 -42.28
N ASP A 67 -32.96 14.75 -42.14
CA ASP A 67 -33.63 14.58 -40.86
C ASP A 67 -33.51 13.14 -40.30
N ALA A 68 -33.98 12.93 -39.07
CA ALA A 68 -33.98 11.61 -38.43
C ALA A 68 -34.85 10.58 -39.15
N SER A 69 -35.78 11.02 -40.01
CA SER A 69 -36.66 10.15 -40.81
C SER A 69 -36.03 9.75 -42.15
N GLY A 70 -34.81 10.21 -42.44
CA GLY A 70 -34.10 9.93 -43.68
C GLY A 70 -34.56 10.78 -44.87
N ASN A 71 -35.30 11.85 -44.61
CA ASN A 71 -35.81 12.77 -45.61
C ASN A 71 -35.00 14.07 -45.63
N LEU A 72 -34.91 14.64 -46.82
CA LEU A 72 -34.33 15.94 -47.09
C LEU A 72 -35.49 16.90 -47.38
N SER A 73 -35.70 17.88 -46.49
CA SER A 73 -36.77 18.86 -46.67
C SER A 73 -36.26 20.04 -47.50
N LEU A 74 -36.81 20.18 -48.70
CA LEU A 74 -36.45 21.23 -49.64
C LEU A 74 -37.62 22.21 -49.84
N PRO A 75 -37.37 23.54 -49.81
CA PRO A 75 -38.39 24.52 -50.17
C PRO A 75 -38.98 24.21 -51.55
N LEU A 76 -40.28 24.38 -51.75
CA LEU A 76 -40.99 24.05 -53.00
C LEU A 76 -41.10 22.55 -53.34
N LEU A 77 -40.19 21.69 -52.87
CA LEU A 77 -40.18 20.24 -53.15
C LEU A 77 -40.68 19.36 -52.00
N GLY A 78 -40.79 19.92 -50.79
CA GLY A 78 -41.19 19.19 -49.59
C GLY A 78 -40.16 18.12 -49.23
N ASP A 79 -40.60 17.07 -48.58
CA ASP A 79 -39.73 16.01 -48.09
C ASP A 79 -39.36 15.03 -49.21
N VAL A 80 -38.07 14.93 -49.50
CA VAL A 80 -37.50 14.02 -50.50
C VAL A 80 -36.74 12.92 -49.76
N LYS A 81 -37.10 11.65 -49.96
CA LYS A 81 -36.40 10.52 -49.34
C LYS A 81 -34.97 10.44 -49.88
N ALA A 82 -34.01 10.72 -49.00
CA ALA A 82 -32.57 10.79 -49.28
C ALA A 82 -31.79 9.61 -48.70
N GLN A 83 -32.30 8.99 -47.63
CA GLN A 83 -31.65 7.84 -47.00
C GLN A 83 -31.47 6.67 -47.97
N GLY A 84 -30.26 6.13 -47.97
CA GLY A 84 -29.85 4.98 -48.79
C GLY A 84 -29.50 5.31 -50.23
N LEU A 85 -29.76 6.54 -50.68
CA LEU A 85 -29.39 7.01 -52.02
C LEU A 85 -27.95 7.51 -52.06
N THR A 86 -27.33 7.42 -53.23
CA THR A 86 -26.08 8.14 -53.50
C THR A 86 -26.38 9.63 -53.78
N PRO A 87 -25.39 10.54 -53.64
CA PRO A 87 -25.56 11.94 -54.02
C PRO A 87 -26.02 12.11 -55.48
N ALA A 88 -25.53 11.28 -56.38
CA ALA A 88 -25.93 11.26 -57.79
C ALA A 88 -27.39 10.82 -57.97
N GLU A 89 -27.83 9.77 -57.28
CA GLU A 89 -29.23 9.32 -57.32
C GLU A 89 -30.19 10.36 -56.72
N LEU A 90 -29.79 10.98 -55.61
CA LEU A 90 -30.58 12.06 -54.99
C LEU A 90 -30.68 13.27 -55.92
N SER A 91 -29.59 13.62 -56.61
CA SER A 91 -29.59 14.72 -57.58
C SER A 91 -30.60 14.48 -58.72
N SER A 92 -30.59 13.28 -59.30
CA SER A 92 -31.57 12.88 -60.32
C SER A 92 -33.00 12.94 -59.78
N ARG A 93 -33.21 12.48 -58.55
CA ARG A 93 -34.53 12.47 -57.90
C ARG A 93 -35.06 13.89 -57.66
N ILE A 94 -34.20 14.82 -57.27
CA ILE A 94 -34.53 16.23 -57.08
C ILE A 94 -34.90 16.86 -58.43
N SER A 95 -34.10 16.63 -59.48
CA SER A 95 -34.37 17.11 -60.83
C SER A 95 -35.75 16.65 -61.34
N ASP A 96 -36.05 15.36 -61.22
CA ASP A 96 -37.30 14.78 -61.72
C ASP A 96 -38.52 15.27 -60.92
N ARG A 97 -38.35 15.40 -59.59
CA ARG A 97 -39.40 15.91 -58.71
C ARG A 97 -39.69 17.39 -58.95
N LEU A 98 -38.65 18.18 -59.22
CA LEU A 98 -38.75 19.61 -59.55
C LEU A 98 -39.42 19.83 -60.90
N GLN A 99 -39.03 19.06 -61.92
CA GLN A 99 -39.67 19.10 -63.23
C GLN A 99 -41.17 18.82 -63.14
N THR A 100 -41.55 17.74 -62.44
CA THR A 100 -42.94 17.32 -62.30
C THR A 100 -43.79 18.31 -61.50
N ARG A 101 -43.25 18.85 -60.40
CA ARG A 101 -44.02 19.69 -59.46
C ARG A 101 -44.20 21.13 -59.95
N VAL A 102 -43.22 21.66 -60.69
CA VAL A 102 -43.24 23.03 -61.21
C VAL A 102 -43.75 23.07 -62.67
N GLY A 103 -43.79 21.93 -63.36
CA GLY A 103 -44.26 21.84 -64.75
C GLY A 103 -43.25 22.42 -65.75
N LEU A 104 -41.96 22.18 -65.51
CA LEU A 104 -40.86 22.70 -66.35
C LEU A 104 -40.77 21.91 -67.67
N ALA A 105 -40.57 22.61 -68.78
CA ALA A 105 -40.42 22.01 -70.11
C ALA A 105 -39.10 21.22 -70.23
N ASP A 106 -38.00 21.81 -69.75
CA ASP A 106 -36.68 21.18 -69.72
C ASP A 106 -36.35 20.66 -68.32
N ARG A 107 -35.57 19.59 -68.25
CA ARG A 107 -35.14 18.99 -66.99
C ARG A 107 -34.12 19.90 -66.29
N PRO A 108 -34.38 20.38 -65.07
CA PRO A 108 -33.40 21.17 -64.32
C PRO A 108 -32.24 20.28 -63.87
N GLU A 109 -31.04 20.83 -63.80
CA GLU A 109 -29.85 20.14 -63.32
C GLU A 109 -29.67 20.44 -61.83
N ALA A 110 -29.76 19.40 -61.00
CA ALA A 110 -29.41 19.47 -59.59
C ALA A 110 -28.03 18.85 -59.40
N ALA A 111 -27.14 19.54 -58.70
CA ALA A 111 -25.88 19.01 -58.19
C ALA A 111 -25.99 18.90 -56.67
N VAL A 112 -25.69 17.71 -56.14
CA VAL A 112 -25.70 17.43 -54.70
C VAL A 112 -24.30 17.01 -54.30
N GLU A 113 -23.70 17.76 -53.38
CA GLU A 113 -22.41 17.45 -52.77
C GLU A 113 -22.58 17.27 -51.27
N VAL A 114 -21.82 16.37 -50.66
CA VAL A 114 -21.83 16.22 -49.20
C VAL A 114 -20.94 17.30 -48.61
N ALA A 115 -21.53 18.23 -47.87
CA ALA A 115 -20.81 19.29 -47.17
C ALA A 115 -20.15 18.77 -45.88
N GLU A 116 -20.90 17.99 -45.09
CA GLU A 116 -20.41 17.33 -43.88
C GLU A 116 -20.99 15.92 -43.79
N TYR A 117 -20.10 14.93 -43.63
CA TYR A 117 -20.47 13.52 -43.40
C TYR A 117 -20.85 13.30 -41.93
N ARG A 118 -21.63 12.24 -41.64
CA ARG A 118 -21.89 11.83 -40.24
C ARG A 118 -20.57 11.66 -39.47
N PRO A 119 -20.51 12.14 -38.21
CA PRO A 119 -19.33 11.96 -37.38
C PRO A 119 -19.15 10.49 -36.98
N PHE A 120 -17.96 10.18 -36.48
CA PHE A 120 -17.66 8.93 -35.81
C PHE A 120 -17.19 9.23 -34.37
N TYR A 121 -17.16 8.20 -33.51
CA TYR A 121 -16.85 8.35 -32.09
C TYR A 121 -15.61 7.53 -31.72
N ILE A 122 -14.76 8.09 -30.85
CA ILE A 122 -13.61 7.37 -30.28
C ILE A 122 -13.74 7.35 -28.76
N VAL A 123 -13.59 6.17 -28.17
CA VAL A 123 -13.60 5.94 -26.73
C VAL A 123 -12.47 5.02 -26.30
N GLY A 124 -12.03 5.13 -25.05
CA GLY A 124 -10.98 4.27 -24.47
C GLY A 124 -9.62 4.97 -24.33
N ASN A 125 -8.53 4.21 -24.49
CA ASN A 125 -7.15 4.64 -24.20
C ASN A 125 -6.53 5.56 -25.29
N VAL A 126 -7.14 6.72 -25.51
CA VAL A 126 -6.67 7.78 -26.42
C VAL A 126 -6.49 9.10 -25.66
N GLU A 127 -5.69 10.02 -26.19
CA GLU A 127 -5.46 11.33 -25.55
C GLU A 127 -6.75 12.15 -25.40
N HIS A 128 -7.59 12.18 -26.44
CA HIS A 128 -8.87 12.89 -26.44
C HIS A 128 -10.02 12.00 -26.94
N PRO A 129 -10.79 11.38 -26.05
CA PRO A 129 -12.00 10.65 -26.45
C PRO A 129 -13.14 11.62 -26.79
N GLY A 130 -13.93 11.32 -27.83
CA GLY A 130 -15.01 12.20 -28.27
C GLY A 130 -15.55 11.93 -29.67
N LYS A 131 -16.33 12.90 -30.18
CA LYS A 131 -16.90 12.89 -31.53
C LYS A 131 -15.98 13.60 -32.52
N TYR A 132 -15.81 13.02 -33.70
CA TYR A 132 -14.90 13.55 -34.74
C TYR A 132 -15.54 13.56 -36.13
N PRO A 133 -15.23 14.55 -36.98
CA PRO A 133 -15.76 14.60 -38.33
C PRO A 133 -15.12 13.52 -39.22
N TYR A 134 -15.97 12.78 -39.94
CA TYR A 134 -15.50 11.76 -40.88
C TYR A 134 -14.97 12.36 -42.19
N ARG A 135 -13.99 11.69 -42.80
CA ARG A 135 -13.52 11.97 -44.16
C ARG A 135 -13.48 10.67 -44.98
N PRO A 136 -13.90 10.68 -46.26
CA PRO A 136 -13.84 9.50 -47.11
C PRO A 136 -12.42 8.90 -47.19
N GLY A 137 -12.33 7.57 -47.08
CA GLY A 137 -11.08 6.83 -47.14
C GLY A 137 -10.24 6.87 -45.87
N MET A 138 -10.82 7.31 -44.74
CA MET A 138 -10.12 7.36 -43.47
C MET A 138 -9.94 5.97 -42.85
N SER A 139 -8.72 5.67 -42.42
CA SER A 139 -8.39 4.45 -41.66
C SER A 139 -8.53 4.64 -40.16
N VAL A 140 -8.60 3.54 -39.40
CA VAL A 140 -8.64 3.55 -37.93
C VAL A 140 -7.42 4.29 -37.34
N LEU A 141 -6.22 4.11 -37.92
CA LEU A 141 -5.02 4.83 -37.49
C LEU A 141 -5.15 6.35 -37.65
N GLN A 142 -5.69 6.81 -38.79
CA GLN A 142 -5.93 8.23 -39.02
C GLN A 142 -6.97 8.77 -38.04
N ALA A 143 -8.04 8.00 -37.78
CA ALA A 143 -9.08 8.36 -36.82
C ALA A 143 -8.50 8.56 -35.41
N VAL A 144 -7.72 7.59 -34.92
CA VAL A 144 -7.01 7.69 -33.63
C VAL A 144 -6.01 8.86 -33.61
N SER A 145 -5.33 9.12 -34.72
CA SER A 145 -4.39 10.25 -34.83
C SER A 145 -5.10 11.61 -34.66
N VAL A 146 -6.33 11.75 -35.16
CA VAL A 146 -7.14 12.97 -34.96
C VAL A 146 -7.56 13.15 -33.49
N ALA A 147 -7.69 12.05 -32.73
CA ALA A 147 -7.89 12.07 -31.27
C ALA A 147 -6.61 12.36 -30.45
N GLY A 148 -5.50 12.72 -31.10
CA GLY A 148 -4.24 13.00 -30.42
C GLY A 148 -3.34 11.77 -30.22
N GLY A 149 -3.73 10.61 -30.77
CA GLY A 149 -2.99 9.37 -30.65
C GLY A 149 -3.27 8.60 -29.36
N TRP A 150 -2.46 7.56 -29.12
CA TRP A 150 -2.55 6.74 -27.92
C TRP A 150 -2.13 7.53 -26.69
N GLN A 151 -2.84 7.35 -25.57
CA GLN A 151 -2.45 7.92 -24.30
C GLN A 151 -1.06 7.40 -23.88
N ARG A 152 -0.14 8.30 -23.52
CA ARG A 152 1.19 7.94 -23.00
C ARG A 152 1.20 7.99 -21.47
N ILE A 153 1.70 6.94 -20.81
CA ILE A 153 1.95 7.00 -19.36
C ILE A 153 3.36 7.57 -19.20
N LEU A 154 3.47 8.77 -18.64
CA LEU A 154 4.76 9.31 -18.22
C LEU A 154 5.05 8.76 -16.83
N ASP A 155 6.07 7.92 -16.69
CA ASP A 155 6.44 7.27 -15.41
C ASP A 155 7.69 7.91 -14.75
N PRO A 156 7.55 9.02 -13.98
CA PRO A 156 8.61 9.56 -13.13
C PRO A 156 8.82 8.74 -11.84
N THR A 157 8.32 7.50 -11.80
CA THR A 157 8.16 6.64 -10.62
C THR A 157 9.50 6.08 -10.12
N LEU A 158 10.42 5.70 -10.99
CA LEU A 158 11.67 5.02 -10.60
C LEU A 158 12.60 5.87 -9.71
N LEU A 159 12.77 7.16 -10.01
CA LEU A 159 13.60 8.07 -9.20
C LEU A 159 13.00 8.34 -7.81
N ARG A 160 11.66 8.35 -7.70
CA ARG A 160 10.96 8.50 -6.43
C ARG A 160 11.14 7.25 -5.56
N LEU A 161 10.95 6.07 -6.16
CA LEU A 161 11.08 4.78 -5.48
C LEU A 161 12.50 4.52 -4.96
N GLN A 162 13.54 4.88 -5.73
CA GLN A 162 14.93 4.78 -5.26
C GLN A 162 15.21 5.67 -4.05
N ARG A 163 14.69 6.91 -4.02
CA ARG A 163 14.83 7.79 -2.85
C ARG A 163 14.10 7.23 -1.64
N GLU A 164 12.90 6.69 -1.85
CA GLU A 164 12.08 6.07 -0.80
C GLU A 164 12.80 4.87 -0.16
N ALA A 165 13.38 3.98 -0.99
CA ALA A 165 14.22 2.87 -0.51
C ALA A 165 15.44 3.33 0.31
N ILE A 166 16.12 4.41 -0.10
CA ILE A 166 17.27 4.95 0.65
C ILE A 166 16.84 5.48 2.02
N VAL A 167 15.73 6.20 2.09
CA VAL A 167 15.19 6.74 3.35
C VAL A 167 14.78 5.59 4.28
N SER A 168 13.97 4.65 3.80
CA SER A 168 13.52 3.51 4.62
C SER A 168 14.67 2.63 5.08
N ARG A 169 15.72 2.45 4.28
CA ARG A 169 16.95 1.76 4.70
C ARG A 169 17.73 2.54 5.76
N GLY A 170 17.71 3.87 5.69
CA GLY A 170 18.21 4.74 6.73
C GLY A 170 17.48 4.54 8.05
N ASP A 171 16.15 4.54 8.00
CA ASP A 171 15.28 4.31 9.17
C ASP A 171 15.52 2.94 9.79
N LEU A 172 15.66 1.88 8.98
CA LEU A 172 16.00 0.54 9.47
C LEU A 172 17.32 0.47 10.21
N ARG A 173 18.32 1.26 9.78
CA ARG A 173 19.61 1.33 10.50
C ARG A 173 19.44 1.96 11.87
N VAL A 174 18.67 3.05 11.96
CA VAL A 174 18.42 3.75 13.23
C VAL A 174 17.59 2.88 14.18
N VAL A 175 16.50 2.29 13.68
CA VAL A 175 15.65 1.35 14.44
C VAL A 175 16.45 0.13 14.89
N GLY A 176 17.33 -0.40 14.03
CA GLY A 176 18.21 -1.51 14.36
C GLY A 176 19.18 -1.19 15.50
N ALA A 177 19.86 -0.04 15.45
CA ALA A 177 20.76 0.39 16.51
C ALA A 177 20.03 0.58 17.85
N GLU A 178 18.85 1.20 17.84
CA GLU A 178 18.05 1.39 19.06
C GLU A 178 17.54 0.04 19.60
N ARG A 179 17.11 -0.87 18.72
CA ARG A 179 16.71 -2.24 19.10
C ARG A 179 17.85 -2.97 19.81
N ASP A 180 19.05 -2.92 19.24
CA ASP A 180 20.20 -3.66 19.78
C ASP A 180 20.61 -3.12 21.16
N ALA A 181 20.55 -1.80 21.37
CA ALA A 181 20.75 -1.19 22.69
C ALA A 181 19.68 -1.64 23.70
N LEU A 182 18.40 -1.68 23.30
CA LEU A 182 17.33 -2.16 24.17
C LEU A 182 17.41 -3.65 24.47
N LEU A 183 17.92 -4.47 23.54
CA LEU A 183 18.18 -5.90 23.78
C LEU A 183 19.31 -6.10 24.79
N ALA A 184 20.38 -5.31 24.72
CA ALA A 184 21.45 -5.32 25.73
C ALA A 184 20.90 -4.94 27.12
N ARG A 185 20.08 -3.88 27.17
CA ARG A 185 19.40 -3.44 28.40
C ARG A 185 18.47 -4.51 28.96
N ARG A 186 17.68 -5.17 28.11
CA ARG A 186 16.80 -6.28 28.51
C ARG A 186 17.61 -7.42 29.12
N ALA A 187 18.73 -7.80 28.49
CA ALA A 187 19.62 -8.83 29.00
C ALA A 187 20.17 -8.49 30.39
N ARG A 188 20.59 -7.22 30.61
CA ARG A 188 20.99 -6.76 31.95
C ARG A 188 19.84 -6.90 32.95
N LEU A 189 18.66 -6.39 32.63
CA LEU A 189 17.51 -6.40 33.55
C LEU A 189 17.08 -7.83 33.90
N GLN A 190 17.12 -8.76 32.93
CA GLN A 190 16.87 -10.18 33.18
C GLN A 190 17.93 -10.80 34.09
N ALA A 191 19.21 -10.52 33.86
CA ALA A 191 20.29 -10.96 34.74
C ALA A 191 20.16 -10.39 36.17
N GLU A 192 19.75 -9.12 36.31
CA GLU A 192 19.48 -8.51 37.62
C GLU A 192 18.27 -9.15 38.31
N LEU A 193 17.21 -9.48 37.58
CA LEU A 193 16.00 -10.12 38.12
C LEU A 193 16.28 -11.56 38.61
N GLU A 194 17.13 -12.28 37.88
CA GLU A 194 17.54 -13.65 38.19
C GLU A 194 18.70 -13.72 39.20
N ASN A 195 19.26 -12.57 39.59
CA ASN A 195 20.47 -12.47 40.43
C ASN A 195 21.67 -13.26 39.89
N LYS A 196 21.89 -13.20 38.58
CA LYS A 196 23.08 -13.79 37.94
C LYS A 196 24.35 -13.00 38.30
N ASP A 197 25.50 -13.64 38.14
CA ASP A 197 26.81 -12.98 38.35
C ASP A 197 27.32 -12.21 37.13
N ALA A 198 26.85 -12.57 35.93
CA ALA A 198 27.22 -11.94 34.66
C ALA A 198 26.01 -11.82 33.73
N ILE A 199 26.09 -10.90 32.78
CA ILE A 199 25.07 -10.70 31.75
C ILE A 199 25.36 -11.65 30.58
N GLU A 200 24.33 -12.37 30.14
CA GLU A 200 24.37 -13.19 28.93
C GLU A 200 23.74 -12.41 27.78
N PHE A 201 24.57 -11.84 26.90
CA PHE A 201 24.07 -11.06 25.77
C PHE A 201 23.64 -11.95 24.60
N PRO A 202 22.50 -11.64 23.94
CA PRO A 202 22.08 -12.32 22.73
C PRO A 202 23.11 -12.17 21.60
N ALA A 203 23.28 -13.23 20.81
CA ALA A 203 24.26 -13.26 19.72
C ALA A 203 24.05 -12.16 18.67
N ASP A 204 22.82 -11.70 18.50
CA ASP A 204 22.46 -10.66 17.52
C ASP A 204 23.01 -9.29 17.93
N VAL A 205 23.07 -9.00 19.23
CA VAL A 205 23.67 -7.77 19.76
C VAL A 205 25.20 -7.84 19.64
N THR A 206 25.81 -8.98 19.99
CA THR A 206 27.27 -9.13 19.92
C THR A 206 27.83 -9.12 18.50
N ARG A 207 26.99 -9.38 17.48
CA ARG A 207 27.40 -9.34 16.07
C ARG A 207 27.14 -7.97 15.42
N ALA A 208 26.40 -7.08 16.08
CA ALA A 208 26.06 -5.77 15.56
C ALA A 208 27.27 -4.82 15.63
N LYS A 209 27.41 -3.96 14.61
CA LYS A 209 28.52 -2.98 14.53
C LYS A 209 28.60 -2.04 15.73
N ASP A 210 27.43 -1.64 16.26
CA ASP A 210 27.31 -0.74 17.41
C ASP A 210 27.06 -1.50 18.72
N GLY A 211 26.95 -2.83 18.68
CA GLY A 211 26.64 -3.67 19.82
C GLY A 211 27.74 -3.71 20.89
N ASP A 212 29.00 -3.57 20.48
CA ASP A 212 30.16 -3.56 21.39
C ASP A 212 30.13 -2.39 22.38
N GLN A 213 29.58 -1.24 21.98
CA GLN A 213 29.46 -0.10 22.89
C GLN A 213 28.32 -0.33 23.88
N ALA A 214 27.13 -0.69 23.38
CA ALA A 214 25.95 -0.89 24.21
C ALA A 214 26.15 -2.00 25.26
N THR A 215 26.80 -3.10 24.89
CA THR A 215 27.11 -4.21 25.81
C THR A 215 28.07 -3.79 26.92
N ARG A 216 29.14 -3.05 26.59
CA ARG A 216 30.10 -2.52 27.58
C ARG A 216 29.46 -1.55 28.57
N GLU A 217 28.62 -0.64 28.08
CA GLU A 217 27.89 0.31 28.91
C GLU A 217 26.95 -0.41 29.89
N GLU A 218 26.14 -1.36 29.40
CA GLU A 218 25.22 -2.13 30.24
C GLU A 218 25.97 -3.01 31.25
N GLN A 219 27.15 -3.53 30.89
CA GLN A 219 27.97 -4.32 31.81
C GLN A 219 28.58 -3.49 32.95
N LEU A 220 29.00 -2.25 32.67
CA LEU A 220 29.43 -1.31 33.71
C LEU A 220 28.28 -0.97 34.65
N ILE A 221 27.10 -0.64 34.10
CA ILE A 221 25.90 -0.30 34.89
C ILE A 221 25.53 -1.46 35.82
N PHE A 222 25.57 -2.69 35.32
CA PHE A 222 25.26 -3.89 36.09
C PHE A 222 26.19 -4.07 37.29
N GLN A 223 27.50 -3.95 37.06
CA GLN A 223 28.51 -4.10 38.12
C GLN A 223 28.35 -3.01 39.19
N GLU A 224 28.17 -1.76 38.78
CA GLU A 224 27.97 -0.62 39.70
C GLU A 224 26.68 -0.78 40.53
N ARG A 225 25.60 -1.22 39.92
CA ARG A 225 24.33 -1.47 40.62
C ARG A 225 24.45 -2.62 41.61
N LYS A 226 25.11 -3.72 41.22
CA LYS A 226 25.36 -4.88 42.09
C LYS A 226 26.19 -4.47 43.32
N GLN A 227 27.34 -3.84 43.09
CA GLN A 227 28.24 -3.40 44.15
C GLN A 227 27.58 -2.41 45.12
N ARG A 228 26.78 -1.48 44.60
CA ARG A 228 26.04 -0.52 45.44
C ARG A 228 25.04 -1.20 46.35
N LEU A 229 24.29 -2.18 45.83
CA LEU A 229 23.31 -2.91 46.62
C LEU A 229 24.02 -3.75 47.70
N GLU A 230 25.04 -4.50 47.32
CA GLU A 230 25.85 -5.31 48.24
C GLU A 230 26.42 -4.45 49.37
N ALA A 231 27.01 -3.30 49.05
CA ALA A 231 27.52 -2.37 50.06
C ALA A 231 26.43 -1.86 51.03
N LYS A 232 25.20 -1.64 50.54
CA LYS A 232 24.08 -1.18 51.38
C LYS A 232 23.55 -2.29 52.28
N ILE A 233 23.40 -3.50 51.77
CA ILE A 233 23.03 -4.69 52.54
C ILE A 233 24.09 -5.00 53.60
N ASP A 234 25.36 -4.94 53.24
CA ASP A 234 26.49 -5.16 54.14
C ASP A 234 26.49 -4.15 55.29
N SER A 235 26.25 -2.88 55.00
CA SER A 235 26.15 -1.82 56.02
C SER A 235 25.04 -2.10 57.03
N LEU A 236 23.84 -2.44 56.55
CA LEU A 236 22.70 -2.79 57.42
C LEU A 236 22.94 -4.07 58.22
N THR A 237 23.59 -5.06 57.60
CA THR A 237 23.95 -6.33 58.26
C THR A 237 24.97 -6.10 59.37
N ARG A 238 25.98 -5.24 59.16
CA ARG A 238 26.94 -4.85 60.20
C ARG A 238 26.27 -4.06 61.33
N LEU A 239 25.33 -3.17 61.01
CA LEU A 239 24.54 -2.44 62.01
C LEU A 239 23.72 -3.41 62.86
N LYS A 240 23.03 -4.38 62.23
CA LYS A 240 22.29 -5.43 62.94
C LYS A 240 23.19 -6.20 63.90
N ALA A 241 24.36 -6.65 63.44
CA ALA A 241 25.31 -7.39 64.29
C ALA A 241 25.79 -6.56 65.50
N LEU A 242 25.99 -5.24 65.32
CA LEU A 242 26.32 -4.33 66.42
C LEU A 242 25.19 -4.27 67.47
N LEU A 243 23.94 -4.12 67.01
CA LEU A 243 22.77 -4.07 67.89
C LEU A 243 22.52 -5.40 68.62
N GLU A 244 22.79 -6.53 67.97
CA GLU A 244 22.71 -7.86 68.61
C GLU A 244 23.75 -8.02 69.73
N ASN A 245 24.97 -7.51 69.52
CA ASN A 245 25.99 -7.46 70.56
C ASN A 245 25.56 -6.55 71.73
N GLU A 246 24.92 -5.42 71.45
CA GLU A 246 24.37 -4.53 72.47
C GLU A 246 23.26 -5.21 73.30
N VAL A 247 22.34 -5.93 72.66
CA VAL A 247 21.32 -6.73 73.37
C VAL A 247 21.99 -7.76 74.30
N THR A 248 23.04 -8.43 73.84
CA THR A 248 23.78 -9.41 74.64
C THR A 248 24.45 -8.78 75.86
N ALA A 249 25.02 -7.57 75.69
CA ALA A 249 25.61 -6.81 76.79
C ALA A 249 24.55 -6.34 77.80
N LEU A 250 23.41 -5.84 77.32
CA LEU A 250 22.29 -5.43 78.18
C LEU A 250 21.68 -6.63 78.94
N GLN A 251 21.57 -7.80 78.32
CA GLN A 251 21.14 -9.03 78.98
C GLN A 251 22.09 -9.41 80.13
N SER A 252 23.39 -9.32 79.91
CA SER A 252 24.40 -9.60 80.94
C SER A 252 24.32 -8.60 82.10
N LYS A 253 24.14 -7.30 81.80
CA LYS A 253 23.91 -6.25 82.80
C LYS A 253 22.63 -6.49 83.60
N GLY A 254 21.55 -6.89 82.93
CA GLY A 254 20.30 -7.27 83.56
C GLY A 254 20.51 -8.42 84.55
N ALA A 255 21.16 -9.51 84.12
CA ALA A 255 21.42 -10.67 84.97
C ALA A 255 22.23 -10.31 86.23
N ALA A 256 23.20 -9.39 86.12
CA ALA A 256 23.93 -8.87 87.27
C ALA A 256 23.04 -8.07 88.24
N LEU A 257 22.12 -7.24 87.72
CA LEU A 257 21.15 -6.52 88.54
C LEU A 257 20.19 -7.49 89.25
N ASP A 258 19.74 -8.56 88.58
CA ASP A 258 18.88 -9.57 89.21
C ASP A 258 19.57 -10.25 90.40
N GLN A 259 20.87 -10.55 90.25
CA GLN A 259 21.68 -11.09 91.34
C GLN A 259 21.79 -10.10 92.51
N GLN A 260 22.04 -8.81 92.24
CA GLN A 260 22.08 -7.79 93.29
C GLN A 260 20.73 -7.63 94.00
N ILE A 261 19.63 -7.57 93.25
CA ILE A 261 18.27 -7.52 93.79
C ILE A 261 18.01 -8.73 94.69
N SER A 262 18.40 -9.93 94.27
CA SER A 262 18.25 -11.15 95.07
C SER A 262 19.01 -11.08 96.39
N LEU A 263 20.26 -10.59 96.38
CA LEU A 263 21.09 -10.46 97.58
C LEU A 263 20.51 -9.44 98.56
N VAL A 264 20.12 -8.26 98.07
CA VAL A 264 19.55 -7.19 98.92
C VAL A 264 18.19 -7.61 99.48
N ARG A 265 17.36 -8.33 98.71
CA ARG A 265 16.09 -8.89 99.21
C ARG A 265 16.32 -9.90 100.34
N LYS A 266 17.30 -10.80 100.22
CA LYS A 266 17.67 -11.72 101.31
C LYS A 266 18.12 -10.98 102.58
N GLU A 267 18.91 -9.92 102.43
CA GLU A 267 19.31 -9.07 103.58
C GLU A 267 18.09 -8.37 104.20
N LEU A 268 17.20 -7.83 103.37
CA LEU A 268 15.96 -7.19 103.80
C LEU A 268 15.05 -8.17 104.57
N ASP A 269 14.88 -9.40 104.09
CA ASP A 269 14.08 -10.43 104.76
C ASP A 269 14.66 -10.74 106.15
N ASN A 270 15.99 -10.91 106.24
CA ASN A 270 16.67 -11.14 107.51
C ASN A 270 16.48 -9.96 108.47
N ILE A 271 16.68 -8.71 108.02
CA ILE A 271 16.51 -7.52 108.84
C ILE A 271 15.05 -7.31 109.27
N SER A 272 14.08 -7.53 108.37
CA SER A 272 12.65 -7.43 108.68
C SER A 272 12.26 -8.39 109.81
N SER A 273 12.80 -9.61 109.81
CA SER A 273 12.57 -10.59 110.88
C SER A 273 13.12 -10.11 112.23
N LEU A 274 14.27 -9.42 112.23
CA LEU A 274 14.88 -8.86 113.45
C LEU A 274 14.11 -7.63 113.95
N VAL A 275 13.68 -6.74 113.06
CA VAL A 275 12.84 -5.58 113.40
C VAL A 275 11.51 -6.04 114.00
N SER A 276 10.86 -7.07 113.43
CA SER A 276 9.60 -7.62 113.97
C SER A 276 9.72 -8.20 115.39
N ARG A 277 10.94 -8.64 115.77
CA ARG A 277 11.28 -9.13 117.11
C ARG A 277 11.80 -8.01 118.04
N GLY A 278 11.85 -6.76 117.57
CA GLY A 278 12.37 -5.61 118.32
C GLY A 278 13.91 -5.57 118.47
N LEU A 279 14.64 -6.38 117.70
CA LEU A 279 16.09 -6.58 117.82
C LEU A 279 16.92 -5.73 116.84
N SER A 280 16.29 -4.85 116.06
CA SER A 280 16.95 -3.99 115.08
C SER A 280 16.14 -2.70 114.82
N TYR A 281 16.74 -1.73 114.13
CA TYR A 281 16.17 -0.41 113.85
C TYR A 281 15.39 -0.35 112.52
N THR A 282 14.18 0.20 112.54
CA THR A 282 13.30 0.36 111.36
C THR A 282 13.92 1.20 110.24
N ALA A 283 14.80 2.15 110.57
CA ALA A 283 15.50 2.96 109.59
C ALA A 283 16.38 2.12 108.63
N ARG A 284 16.99 1.03 109.13
CA ARG A 284 17.82 0.15 108.30
C ARG A 284 16.96 -0.65 107.32
N GLN A 285 15.78 -1.09 107.74
CA GLN A 285 14.82 -1.77 106.87
C GLN A 285 14.38 -0.84 105.74
N LEU A 286 13.94 0.38 106.06
CA LEU A 286 13.52 1.36 105.05
C LEU A 286 14.62 1.67 104.03
N GLN A 287 15.88 1.78 104.48
CA GLN A 287 17.03 1.99 103.60
C GLN A 287 17.22 0.83 102.61
N LEU A 288 17.08 -0.42 103.07
CA LEU A 288 17.17 -1.60 102.21
C LEU A 288 15.99 -1.69 101.24
N GLU A 289 14.77 -1.35 101.67
CA GLU A 289 13.58 -1.26 100.80
C GLU A 289 13.77 -0.23 99.68
N GLN A 290 14.26 0.97 100.01
CA GLN A 290 14.59 2.00 99.03
C GLN A 290 15.67 1.53 98.04
N ASN A 291 16.68 0.80 98.52
CA ASN A 291 17.72 0.23 97.67
C ASN A 291 17.17 -0.83 96.69
N VAL A 292 16.31 -1.75 97.17
CA VAL A 292 15.64 -2.73 96.29
C VAL A 292 14.80 -2.00 95.23
N ALA A 293 14.03 -0.98 95.62
CA ALA A 293 13.23 -0.21 94.68
C ALA A 293 14.09 0.48 93.60
N GLN A 294 15.23 1.05 93.97
CA GLN A 294 16.16 1.68 93.04
C GLN A 294 16.79 0.67 92.07
N LEU A 295 17.20 -0.50 92.56
CA LEU A 295 17.76 -1.57 91.72
C LEU A 295 16.72 -2.13 90.75
N VAL A 296 15.48 -2.33 91.21
CA VAL A 296 14.36 -2.74 90.36
C VAL A 296 14.07 -1.70 89.28
N SER A 297 14.05 -0.40 89.60
CA SER A 297 13.90 0.65 88.58
C SER A 297 15.00 0.56 87.53
N THR A 298 16.26 0.44 87.97
CA THR A 298 17.41 0.33 87.06
C THR A 298 17.31 -0.91 86.17
N ARG A 299 16.76 -2.02 86.69
CA ARG A 299 16.52 -3.24 85.91
C ARG A 299 15.46 -3.02 84.83
N VAL A 300 14.35 -2.35 85.17
CA VAL A 300 13.30 -1.99 84.22
C VAL A 300 13.85 -1.08 83.11
N ASP A 301 14.73 -0.13 83.44
CA ASP A 301 15.37 0.73 82.43
C ASP A 301 16.25 -0.05 81.45
N VAL A 302 16.96 -1.09 81.94
CA VAL A 302 17.74 -2.01 81.09
C VAL A 302 16.82 -2.82 80.18
N ASP A 303 15.72 -3.36 80.71
CA ASP A 303 14.75 -4.11 79.90
C ASP A 303 14.09 -3.21 78.84
N LEU A 304 13.75 -1.96 79.17
CA LEU A 304 13.25 -0.97 78.20
C LEU A 304 14.27 -0.67 77.10
N SER A 305 15.55 -0.54 77.49
CA SER A 305 16.64 -0.34 76.52
C SER A 305 16.77 -1.54 75.58
N MET A 306 16.70 -2.78 76.10
CA MET A 306 16.69 -4.00 75.28
C MET A 306 15.53 -4.04 74.29
N VAL A 307 14.33 -3.64 74.71
CA VAL A 307 13.16 -3.58 73.82
C VAL A 307 13.39 -2.58 72.68
N ARG A 308 13.95 -1.40 72.99
CA ARG A 308 14.29 -0.39 71.96
C ARG A 308 15.34 -0.92 70.98
N THR A 309 16.43 -1.50 71.47
CA THR A 309 17.48 -2.09 70.61
C THR A 309 16.92 -3.21 69.72
N ARG A 310 16.04 -4.08 70.25
CA ARG A 310 15.35 -5.11 69.45
C ARG A 310 14.42 -4.53 68.38
N GLN A 311 13.74 -3.43 68.69
CA GLN A 311 12.93 -2.71 67.70
C GLN A 311 13.82 -2.16 66.58
N ASP A 312 15.02 -1.67 66.89
CA ASP A 312 15.96 -1.17 65.89
C ASP A 312 16.58 -2.29 65.04
N ILE A 313 16.87 -3.47 65.62
CA ILE A 313 17.20 -4.69 64.86
C ILE A 313 16.09 -5.01 63.86
N SER A 314 14.83 -5.03 64.34
CA SER A 314 13.68 -5.33 63.48
C SER A 314 13.48 -4.27 62.38
N LYS A 315 13.87 -3.01 62.60
CA LYS A 315 13.87 -1.97 61.56
C LYS A 315 14.95 -2.27 60.52
N ALA A 316 16.20 -2.54 60.95
CA ALA A 316 17.28 -2.86 60.02
C ALA A 316 16.98 -4.10 59.16
N GLU A 317 16.32 -5.12 59.74
CA GLU A 317 15.86 -6.29 58.99
C GLU A 317 14.81 -5.96 57.94
N ARG A 318 13.81 -5.13 58.30
CA ARG A 318 12.81 -4.66 57.33
C ARG A 318 13.46 -3.86 56.22
N ASP A 319 14.36 -2.94 56.55
CA ASP A 319 15.06 -2.12 55.57
C ASP A 319 15.85 -2.98 54.55
N ILE A 320 16.46 -4.10 54.99
CA ILE A 320 17.13 -5.05 54.08
C ILE A 320 16.13 -5.70 53.10
N VAL A 321 14.98 -6.14 53.62
CA VAL A 321 13.92 -6.77 52.83
C VAL A 321 13.30 -5.78 51.85
N ASP A 322 13.02 -4.56 52.32
CA ASP A 322 12.43 -3.47 51.53
C ASP A 322 13.36 -3.08 50.38
N LEU A 323 14.68 -2.99 50.59
CA LEU A 323 15.66 -2.78 49.51
C LEU A 323 15.60 -3.85 48.41
N GLY A 324 15.32 -5.10 48.80
CA GLY A 324 15.13 -6.20 47.85
C GLY A 324 13.85 -6.05 47.01
N HIS A 325 12.75 -5.67 47.67
CA HIS A 325 11.46 -5.43 47.01
C HIS A 325 11.51 -4.21 46.09
N GLU A 326 12.03 -3.06 46.56
CA GLU A 326 12.20 -1.84 45.77
C GLU A 326 13.03 -2.11 44.51
N ARG A 327 14.16 -2.80 44.64
CA ARG A 327 14.99 -3.18 43.48
C ARG A 327 14.21 -4.05 42.49
N ARG A 328 13.44 -5.03 42.98
CA ARG A 328 12.67 -5.93 42.11
C ARG A 328 11.59 -5.17 41.34
N ASP A 329 10.88 -4.26 42.01
CA ASP A 329 9.83 -3.45 41.41
C ASP A 329 10.37 -2.46 40.37
N ASP A 330 11.53 -1.85 40.64
CA ASP A 330 12.25 -1.00 39.69
C ASP A 330 12.66 -1.79 38.44
N ILE A 331 13.26 -2.98 38.62
CA ILE A 331 13.68 -3.84 37.51
C ILE A 331 12.47 -4.26 36.67
N LEU A 332 11.37 -4.69 37.28
CA LEU A 332 10.15 -5.10 36.56
C LEU A 332 9.52 -3.93 35.80
N THR A 333 9.51 -2.74 36.39
CA THR A 333 9.01 -1.53 35.75
C THR A 333 9.86 -1.16 34.53
N ASP A 334 11.19 -1.20 34.67
CA ASP A 334 12.12 -0.91 33.58
C ASP A 334 12.09 -1.98 32.49
N LEU A 335 11.92 -3.26 32.86
CA LEU A 335 11.79 -4.37 31.93
C LEU A 335 10.53 -4.20 31.08
N ARG A 336 9.37 -3.94 31.71
CA ARG A 336 8.11 -3.68 30.99
C ARG A 336 8.22 -2.49 30.03
N LYS A 337 8.88 -1.39 30.44
CA LYS A 337 9.14 -0.24 29.57
C LYS A 337 10.04 -0.60 28.38
N THR A 338 11.07 -1.40 28.63
CA THR A 338 12.02 -1.85 27.61
C THR A 338 11.34 -2.78 26.60
N GLU A 339 10.53 -3.73 27.07
CA GLU A 339 9.72 -4.62 26.22
C GLU A 339 8.70 -3.86 25.39
N GLY A 340 8.02 -2.86 25.97
CA GLY A 340 7.11 -1.99 25.25
C GLY A 340 7.78 -1.26 24.08
N ARG A 341 8.97 -0.67 24.33
CA ARG A 341 9.76 -0.02 23.28
C ARG A 341 10.27 -1.00 22.22
N LEU A 342 10.71 -2.19 22.62
CA LEU A 342 11.12 -3.23 21.67
C LEU A 342 9.96 -3.64 20.75
N SER A 343 8.74 -3.77 21.29
CA SER A 343 7.55 -4.06 20.49
C SER A 343 7.21 -2.92 19.52
N GLU A 344 7.33 -1.67 19.96
CA GLU A 344 7.11 -0.50 19.09
C GLU A 344 8.12 -0.44 17.94
N LEU A 345 9.40 -0.64 18.25
CA LEU A 345 10.47 -0.69 17.24
C LEU A 345 10.30 -1.87 16.28
N ALA A 346 9.83 -3.03 16.75
CA ALA A 346 9.55 -4.16 15.88
C ALA A 346 8.46 -3.83 14.83
N GLN A 347 7.41 -3.12 15.22
CA GLN A 347 6.36 -2.66 14.30
C GLN A 347 6.90 -1.63 13.28
N LYS A 348 7.72 -0.68 13.75
CA LYS A 348 8.39 0.31 12.88
C LYS A 348 9.34 -0.37 11.89
N ALA A 349 10.13 -1.34 12.35
CA ALA A 349 11.04 -2.13 11.52
C ALA A 349 10.28 -2.90 10.44
N ALA A 350 9.21 -3.63 10.80
CA ALA A 350 8.41 -4.38 9.84
C ALA A 350 7.80 -3.49 8.74
N THR A 351 7.37 -2.28 9.12
CA THR A 351 6.85 -1.30 8.15
C THR A 351 7.94 -0.80 7.22
N ALA A 352 9.10 -0.43 7.77
CA ALA A 352 10.23 0.06 6.96
C ALA A 352 10.82 -1.05 6.07
N GLU A 353 10.86 -2.30 6.52
CA GLU A 353 11.23 -3.48 5.72
C GLU A 353 10.25 -3.69 4.56
N SER A 354 8.94 -3.57 4.83
CA SER A 354 7.90 -3.68 3.79
C SER A 354 8.05 -2.57 2.74
N LEU A 355 8.32 -1.33 3.16
CA LEU A 355 8.54 -0.20 2.25
C LEU A 355 9.81 -0.37 1.39
N VAL A 356 10.90 -0.90 1.97
CA VAL A 356 12.10 -1.24 1.22
C VAL A 356 11.80 -2.33 0.20
N HIS A 357 11.12 -3.41 0.61
CA HIS A 357 10.75 -4.50 -0.30
C HIS A 357 9.87 -4.02 -1.46
N ASP A 358 8.85 -3.20 -1.16
CA ASP A 358 7.97 -2.64 -2.16
C ASP A 358 8.70 -1.70 -3.12
N SER A 359 9.62 -0.89 -2.61
CA SER A 359 10.39 0.06 -3.42
C SER A 359 11.45 -0.61 -4.31
N GLU A 360 12.05 -1.72 -3.85
CA GLU A 360 13.16 -2.39 -4.54
C GLU A 360 12.73 -3.57 -5.41
N VAL A 361 11.64 -4.24 -5.07
CA VAL A 361 11.20 -5.48 -5.74
C VAL A 361 9.86 -5.27 -6.43
N THR A 362 8.82 -4.92 -5.67
CA THR A 362 7.44 -4.88 -6.19
C THR A 362 7.25 -3.77 -7.22
N ALA A 363 7.71 -2.56 -6.93
CA ALA A 363 7.47 -1.41 -7.79
C ALA A 363 8.26 -1.43 -9.11
N PRO A 364 9.54 -1.84 -9.15
CA PRO A 364 10.25 -2.06 -10.41
C PRO A 364 9.62 -3.17 -11.25
N GLN A 365 9.25 -4.31 -10.66
CA GLN A 365 8.58 -5.39 -11.39
C GLN A 365 7.24 -4.93 -11.98
N ALA A 366 6.47 -4.14 -11.23
CA ALA A 366 5.22 -3.56 -11.73
C ALA A 366 5.46 -2.53 -12.85
N ALA A 367 6.55 -1.77 -12.79
CA ALA A 367 6.94 -0.85 -13.85
C ALA A 367 7.37 -1.60 -15.12
N ASP A 368 8.15 -2.68 -14.99
CA ASP A 368 8.56 -3.55 -16.10
C ASP A 368 7.34 -4.20 -16.76
N GLN A 369 6.40 -4.74 -15.99
CA GLN A 369 5.15 -5.31 -16.52
C GLN A 369 4.28 -4.26 -17.21
N ARG A 370 4.30 -3.00 -16.75
CA ARG A 370 3.61 -1.89 -17.44
C ARG A 370 4.31 -1.52 -18.73
N ALA A 371 5.64 -1.44 -18.76
CA ALA A 371 6.42 -1.18 -19.97
C ALA A 371 6.20 -2.28 -21.03
N ASP A 372 6.11 -3.54 -20.60
CA ASP A 372 5.76 -4.67 -21.47
C ASP A 372 4.31 -4.57 -21.99
N ALA A 373 3.37 -4.10 -21.17
CA ALA A 373 2.00 -3.82 -21.61
C ALA A 373 1.90 -2.58 -22.53
N GLU A 374 2.79 -1.60 -22.38
CA GLU A 374 2.86 -0.43 -23.27
C GLU A 374 3.42 -0.75 -24.65
N THR A 375 4.26 -1.78 -24.77
CA THR A 375 4.80 -2.24 -26.07
C THR A 375 3.83 -3.14 -26.83
N GLN A 376 2.77 -3.65 -26.20
CA GLN A 376 1.73 -4.39 -26.90
C GLN A 376 0.82 -3.44 -27.69
N PRO A 377 0.53 -3.75 -28.97
CA PRO A 377 -0.38 -2.93 -29.76
C PRO A 377 -1.78 -2.93 -29.11
N PRO A 378 -2.49 -1.79 -29.10
CA PRO A 378 -3.84 -1.74 -28.56
C PRO A 378 -4.78 -2.63 -29.38
N VAL A 379 -5.73 -3.26 -28.70
CA VAL A 379 -6.83 -3.95 -29.36
C VAL A 379 -7.85 -2.90 -29.80
N LEU A 380 -8.09 -2.86 -31.10
CA LEU A 380 -9.01 -1.92 -31.73
C LEU A 380 -10.29 -2.65 -32.09
N THR A 381 -11.39 -2.12 -31.58
CA THR A 381 -12.71 -2.68 -31.83
C THR A 381 -13.61 -1.60 -32.39
N VAL A 382 -14.22 -1.85 -33.53
CA VAL A 382 -15.22 -0.97 -34.13
C VAL A 382 -16.60 -1.56 -33.88
N LEU A 383 -17.49 -0.73 -33.34
CA LEU A 383 -18.92 -1.02 -33.28
C LEU A 383 -19.58 -0.35 -34.48
N ARG A 384 -20.00 -1.17 -35.45
CA ARG A 384 -20.64 -0.73 -36.69
C ARG A 384 -22.08 -1.19 -36.74
N ARG A 385 -23.00 -0.30 -37.10
CA ARG A 385 -24.41 -0.64 -37.31
C ARG A 385 -24.60 -1.21 -38.72
N GLY A 386 -25.08 -2.45 -38.83
CA GLY A 386 -25.44 -3.08 -40.09
C GLY A 386 -26.74 -2.54 -40.70
N ASP A 387 -26.99 -2.85 -41.96
CA ASP A 387 -28.18 -2.44 -42.71
C ASP A 387 -29.50 -2.96 -42.10
N ASP A 388 -29.42 -3.99 -41.26
CA ASP A 388 -30.53 -4.59 -40.50
C ASP A 388 -30.81 -3.88 -39.16
N GLY A 389 -30.02 -2.84 -38.83
CA GLY A 389 -30.11 -2.09 -37.59
C GLY A 389 -29.41 -2.75 -36.40
N THR A 390 -28.78 -3.92 -36.59
CA THR A 390 -28.00 -4.57 -35.52
C THR A 390 -26.60 -3.98 -35.44
N VAL A 391 -26.05 -3.90 -34.22
CA VAL A 391 -24.69 -3.39 -34.01
C VAL A 391 -23.73 -4.58 -33.94
N HIS A 392 -22.77 -4.63 -34.86
CA HIS A 392 -21.72 -5.63 -34.89
C HIS A 392 -20.44 -5.09 -34.24
N GLU A 393 -19.87 -5.86 -33.34
CA GLU A 393 -18.57 -5.60 -32.73
C GLU A 393 -17.49 -6.36 -33.49
N ILE A 394 -16.57 -5.63 -34.13
CA ILE A 394 -15.55 -6.19 -35.02
C ILE A 394 -14.17 -5.76 -34.54
N THR A 395 -13.26 -6.71 -34.33
CA THR A 395 -11.85 -6.42 -34.09
C THR A 395 -11.18 -6.04 -35.40
N VAL A 396 -10.59 -4.85 -35.44
CA VAL A 396 -10.02 -4.23 -36.66
C VAL A 396 -8.53 -3.98 -36.52
N GLY A 397 -7.83 -3.95 -37.64
CA GLY A 397 -6.45 -3.47 -37.76
C GLY A 397 -6.37 -1.96 -37.98
N GLU A 398 -5.16 -1.41 -37.88
CA GLU A 398 -4.89 0.02 -38.07
C GLU A 398 -5.27 0.55 -39.46
N THR A 399 -5.21 -0.29 -40.48
CA THR A 399 -5.46 0.06 -41.89
C THR A 399 -6.91 -0.12 -42.32
N ASP A 400 -7.77 -0.67 -41.45
CA ASP A 400 -9.16 -0.94 -41.81
C ASP A 400 -9.95 0.36 -41.97
N PRO A 401 -10.91 0.41 -42.92
CA PRO A 401 -11.68 1.62 -43.19
C PRO A 401 -12.67 1.90 -42.06
N VAL A 402 -12.73 3.16 -41.65
CA VAL A 402 -13.77 3.68 -40.75
C VAL A 402 -14.97 4.07 -41.60
N GLU A 403 -16.17 3.83 -41.08
CA GLU A 403 -17.42 4.27 -41.67
C GLU A 403 -18.08 5.37 -40.80
N PRO A 404 -18.96 6.19 -41.39
CA PRO A 404 -19.71 7.18 -40.63
C PRO A 404 -20.68 6.51 -39.64
N ASP A 405 -20.84 7.08 -38.43
CA ASP A 405 -21.55 6.49 -37.27
C ASP A 405 -20.81 5.35 -36.55
N ASP A 406 -19.58 4.99 -36.96
CA ASP A 406 -18.77 4.01 -36.23
C ASP A 406 -18.37 4.52 -34.83
N THR A 407 -18.34 3.60 -33.87
CA THR A 407 -17.70 3.82 -32.57
C THR A 407 -16.44 2.98 -32.45
N ILE A 408 -15.28 3.65 -32.44
CA ILE A 408 -13.96 3.05 -32.27
C ILE A 408 -13.64 2.98 -30.78
N LYS A 409 -13.52 1.75 -30.27
CA LYS A 409 -13.13 1.44 -28.91
C LYS A 409 -11.67 1.01 -28.89
N VAL A 410 -10.84 1.79 -28.22
CA VAL A 410 -9.41 1.52 -28.05
C VAL A 410 -9.18 0.93 -26.66
N GLN A 411 -8.74 -0.32 -26.59
CA GLN A 411 -8.43 -0.98 -25.33
C GLN A 411 -6.97 -1.46 -25.33
N ARG A 412 -6.21 -1.10 -24.30
CA ARG A 412 -4.93 -1.77 -24.04
C ARG A 412 -5.15 -3.04 -23.21
N PRO A 413 -4.48 -4.16 -23.55
CA PRO A 413 -4.52 -5.35 -22.71
C PRO A 413 -3.93 -5.02 -21.33
N LEU A 414 -4.62 -5.46 -20.27
CA LEU A 414 -4.11 -5.36 -18.90
C LEU A 414 -2.95 -6.36 -18.72
N PRO A 415 -1.83 -5.96 -18.09
CA PRO A 415 -0.76 -6.89 -17.76
C PRO A 415 -1.33 -8.04 -16.89
N GLY A 416 -1.19 -9.28 -17.38
CA GLY A 416 -1.63 -10.49 -16.68
C GLY A 416 -3.04 -11.01 -17.01
N ALA A 417 -3.82 -10.33 -17.86
CA ALA A 417 -5.08 -10.88 -18.34
C ALA A 417 -4.82 -11.98 -19.39
N ARG A 418 -4.88 -13.25 -18.97
CA ARG A 418 -4.96 -14.39 -19.91
C ARG A 418 -6.14 -14.13 -20.84
N THR A 419 -5.89 -14.08 -22.14
CA THR A 419 -6.91 -13.94 -23.16
C THR A 419 -7.92 -15.09 -23.04
N ALA A 420 -9.20 -14.75 -22.93
CA ALA A 420 -10.30 -15.70 -22.73
C ALA A 420 -10.61 -16.56 -23.99
N SER A 421 -9.65 -16.73 -24.90
CA SER A 421 -9.83 -17.46 -26.17
C SER A 421 -9.28 -18.89 -26.17
N ASP A 422 -8.80 -19.43 -25.04
CA ASP A 422 -8.21 -20.78 -24.97
C ASP A 422 -9.10 -21.86 -24.32
N THR A 423 -10.36 -21.56 -24.02
CA THR A 423 -11.35 -22.58 -23.59
C THR A 423 -12.30 -22.90 -24.72
N GLY A 424 -11.89 -23.80 -25.62
CA GLY A 424 -12.73 -24.15 -26.76
C GLY A 424 -12.35 -25.41 -27.55
N SER A 425 -11.66 -26.41 -26.98
CA SER A 425 -11.62 -27.75 -27.57
C SER A 425 -11.11 -28.82 -26.59
N GLN A 426 -11.92 -29.17 -25.59
CA GLN A 426 -11.82 -30.49 -24.98
C GLN A 426 -13.18 -31.17 -25.11
N ARG A 427 -13.22 -32.17 -26.00
CA ARG A 427 -14.32 -33.14 -26.09
C ARG A 427 -14.47 -33.84 -24.74
N PRO A 428 -15.69 -34.08 -24.24
CA PRO A 428 -15.86 -34.95 -23.09
C PRO A 428 -15.71 -36.40 -23.56
N ASP A 429 -14.62 -37.05 -23.16
CA ASP A 429 -14.52 -38.51 -23.22
C ASP A 429 -15.51 -39.14 -22.24
N SER A 430 -16.19 -40.15 -22.76
CA SER A 430 -17.16 -41.00 -22.11
C SER A 430 -16.63 -41.61 -20.81
N PHE A 431 -17.32 -41.35 -19.69
CA PHE A 431 -17.27 -42.25 -18.54
C PHE A 431 -18.52 -43.14 -18.54
N ALA A 432 -18.29 -44.37 -18.99
CA ALA A 432 -19.20 -45.49 -18.78
C ALA A 432 -19.10 -45.97 -17.32
N ALA A 433 -20.23 -46.44 -16.82
CA ALA A 433 -20.47 -46.92 -15.47
C ALA A 433 -19.55 -48.08 -15.04
N LYS A 434 -19.10 -48.02 -13.78
CA LYS A 434 -19.24 -49.10 -12.80
C LYS A 434 -18.98 -48.61 -11.39
#